data_AF-A0A1X6NJ09-F1
#
_entry.id   AF-A0A1X6NJ09-F1
#
_cell.length_a   1.000
_cell.length_b   1.000
_cell.length_c   1.000
_cell.angle_alpha   90.00
_cell.angle_beta   90.00
_cell.angle_gamma   90.00
#
_symmetry.space_group_name_H-M   'P 1'
#
loop_
_entity.id
_entity.type
_entity.pdbx_description
1 polymer ?
#
loop_
_entity_poly.entity_id
_entity_poly.type
_entity_poly.pdbx_seq_one_letter_code
_entity_poly.pdbx_strand_id
1 'polypeptide(L)'
;MLSHLCVFTGAEIDGGGGGGAPTVSALAGAVADLEQTARLRAKLAALSAAASDDSLQLMPDYLQRVAVLRRLGYIGGASPTGGDVRLKGRAACEVNTADSLVLTELVFENVLDGRTPPEVAALLSALILQERFDSDGCVPVPTDGLRDRMAAVTRILTALGGVQAEAGLPVAPNEFVREAAKFGLVPAVHAWASGAPFRDICALVDAPEGTIVRCVNRLAELLREVGNVARVIGNGALAETAAEGGGGIRRDIIFAASLYVK
;
A
#
# COMPACT_ATOMS: atom_id res chain seq x y z
N MET A 1 33.87 23.13 -14.69
CA MET A 1 34.77 22.77 -13.58
C MET A 1 35.13 21.31 -13.70
N LEU A 2 36.34 21.01 -14.17
CA LEU A 2 37.16 19.84 -13.79
C LEU A 2 38.50 19.99 -14.51
N SER A 3 39.16 21.09 -14.18
CA SER A 3 40.58 21.31 -14.30
C SER A 3 41.24 20.56 -13.14
N HIS A 4 41.71 19.34 -13.35
CA HIS A 4 42.74 18.69 -12.52
C HIS A 4 43.02 17.30 -13.10
N LEU A 5 44.12 17.16 -13.85
CA LEU A 5 45.15 16.12 -13.74
C LEU A 5 46.12 16.24 -14.92
N CYS A 6 46.91 17.32 -14.92
CA CYS A 6 48.21 17.36 -15.59
C CYS A 6 49.25 17.56 -14.50
N VAL A 7 49.61 16.48 -13.83
CA VAL A 7 50.82 16.44 -12.99
C VAL A 7 51.49 15.10 -13.27
N PHE A 8 52.36 15.09 -14.27
CA PHE A 8 53.50 14.18 -14.29
C PHE A 8 54.72 14.96 -14.77
N THR A 9 55.48 15.39 -13.75
CA THR A 9 56.94 15.49 -13.69
C THR A 9 57.64 16.27 -14.79
N GLY A 10 58.01 17.51 -14.47
CA GLY A 10 59.16 18.17 -15.07
C GLY A 10 60.42 17.35 -14.80
N ALA A 11 61.01 16.83 -15.87
CA ALA A 11 62.38 16.36 -15.88
C ALA A 11 63.29 17.56 -16.13
N GLU A 12 64.23 17.79 -15.21
CA GLU A 12 65.40 18.63 -15.45
C GLU A 12 66.12 18.12 -16.71
N ILE A 13 66.32 19.03 -17.65
CA ILE A 13 66.98 18.76 -18.93
C ILE A 13 68.47 18.96 -18.69
N ASP A 14 69.14 17.91 -18.20
CA ASP A 14 70.60 17.84 -18.29
C ASP A 14 70.98 17.06 -19.56
N GLY A 15 71.92 17.63 -20.30
CA GLY A 15 72.19 17.28 -21.69
C GLY A 15 72.82 15.90 -21.87
N GLY A 16 72.32 15.14 -22.84
CA GLY A 16 73.05 14.00 -23.38
C GLY A 16 72.19 12.89 -23.96
N GLY A 17 72.14 12.82 -25.30
CA GLY A 17 72.06 11.54 -26.00
C GLY A 17 70.68 11.05 -26.44
N GLY A 18 70.47 11.06 -27.77
CA GLY A 18 69.77 9.97 -28.47
C GLY A 18 68.26 9.87 -28.29
N GLY A 19 67.51 10.90 -28.69
CA GLY A 19 66.07 10.80 -28.89
C GLY A 19 65.72 9.93 -30.11
N GLY A 20 65.82 8.62 -29.97
CA GLY A 20 65.25 7.68 -30.94
C GLY A 20 63.73 7.79 -30.90
N ALA A 21 63.11 8.05 -32.06
CA ALA A 21 61.66 8.00 -32.20
C ALA A 21 61.14 6.68 -31.59
N PRO A 22 60.06 6.71 -30.79
CA PRO A 22 59.54 5.49 -30.17
C PRO A 22 59.33 4.44 -31.26
N THR A 23 59.95 3.28 -31.08
CA THR A 23 59.84 2.20 -32.06
C THR A 23 58.37 1.80 -32.19
N VAL A 24 57.93 1.47 -33.40
CA VAL A 24 56.53 1.11 -33.72
C VAL A 24 55.97 0.04 -32.75
N SER A 25 56.84 -0.85 -32.27
CA SER A 25 56.52 -1.86 -31.25
C SER A 25 56.20 -1.28 -29.87
N ALA A 26 56.90 -0.25 -29.39
CA ALA A 26 56.63 0.39 -28.11
C ALA A 26 55.31 1.20 -28.15
N LEU A 27 55.04 1.85 -29.29
CA LEU A 27 53.77 2.55 -29.52
C LEU A 27 52.59 1.56 -29.56
N ALA A 28 52.77 0.39 -30.20
CA ALA A 28 51.75 -0.65 -30.25
C ALA A 28 51.40 -1.23 -28.87
N GLY A 29 52.40 -1.42 -27.99
CA GLY A 29 52.18 -1.84 -26.61
C GLY A 29 51.39 -0.80 -25.80
N ALA A 30 51.75 0.47 -25.90
CA ALA A 30 51.05 1.56 -25.22
C ALA A 30 49.60 1.75 -25.72
N VAL A 31 49.34 1.53 -27.02
CA VAL A 31 47.99 1.55 -27.59
C VAL A 31 47.16 0.37 -27.07
N ALA A 32 47.74 -0.84 -26.99
CA ALA A 32 47.05 -2.00 -26.44
C ALA A 32 46.69 -1.82 -24.95
N ASP A 33 47.58 -1.21 -24.15
CA ASP A 33 47.31 -0.90 -22.74
C ASP A 33 46.22 0.16 -22.57
N LEU A 34 46.18 1.17 -23.46
CA LEU A 34 45.10 2.16 -23.49
C LEU A 34 43.74 1.53 -23.87
N GLU A 35 43.72 0.62 -24.84
CA GLU A 35 42.51 -0.12 -25.21
C GLU A 35 42.02 -1.02 -24.07
N GLN A 36 42.94 -1.68 -23.37
CA GLN A 36 42.62 -2.55 -22.23
C GLN A 36 42.08 -1.75 -21.04
N THR A 37 42.69 -0.61 -20.71
CA THR A 37 42.20 0.28 -19.64
C THR A 37 40.85 0.91 -19.99
N ALA A 38 40.62 1.28 -21.26
CA ALA A 38 39.31 1.76 -21.73
C ALA A 38 38.22 0.67 -21.58
N ARG A 39 38.51 -0.58 -21.96
CA ARG A 39 37.59 -1.72 -21.79
C ARG A 39 37.26 -1.98 -20.32
N LEU A 40 38.26 -1.95 -19.44
CA LEU A 40 38.03 -2.16 -18.01
C LEU A 40 37.21 -1.03 -17.39
N ARG A 41 37.43 0.23 -17.79
CA ARG A 41 36.60 1.36 -17.36
C ARG A 41 35.16 1.23 -17.85
N ALA A 42 34.95 0.83 -19.11
CA ALA A 42 33.61 0.58 -19.63
C ALA A 42 32.91 -0.56 -18.87
N LYS A 43 33.62 -1.64 -18.55
CA LYS A 43 33.09 -2.74 -17.71
C LYS A 43 32.78 -2.29 -16.29
N LEU A 44 33.65 -1.50 -15.67
CA LEU A 44 33.41 -0.93 -14.34
C LEU A 44 32.19 -0.03 -14.35
N ALA A 45 32.06 0.83 -15.36
CA ALA A 45 30.90 1.71 -15.52
C ALA A 45 29.60 0.88 -15.69
N ALA A 46 29.62 -0.13 -16.56
CA ALA A 46 28.48 -1.02 -16.77
C ALA A 46 28.11 -1.81 -15.50
N LEU A 47 29.10 -2.35 -14.77
CA LEU A 47 28.89 -3.05 -13.50
C LEU A 47 28.39 -2.10 -12.41
N SER A 48 28.92 -0.87 -12.34
CA SER A 48 28.45 0.14 -11.38
C SER A 48 27.04 0.61 -11.67
N ALA A 49 26.67 0.74 -12.95
CA ALA A 49 25.30 1.04 -13.35
C ALA A 49 24.36 -0.14 -13.05
N ALA A 50 24.78 -1.37 -13.31
CA ALA A 50 24.01 -2.57 -12.97
C ALA A 50 23.88 -2.77 -11.45
N ALA A 51 24.84 -2.31 -10.66
CA ALA A 51 24.80 -2.37 -9.20
C ALA A 51 24.12 -1.15 -8.55
N SER A 52 23.73 -0.13 -9.33
CA SER A 52 23.03 1.05 -8.81
C SER A 52 21.56 0.75 -8.53
N ASP A 53 20.97 1.44 -7.55
CA ASP A 53 19.54 1.32 -7.20
C ASP A 53 18.60 1.60 -8.40
N ASP A 54 19.06 2.40 -9.38
CA ASP A 54 18.36 2.69 -10.63
C ASP A 54 18.27 1.47 -11.58
N SER A 55 19.06 0.41 -11.35
CA SER A 55 18.96 -0.85 -12.09
C SER A 55 17.82 -1.75 -11.58
N LEU A 56 17.28 -1.45 -10.39
CA LEU A 56 16.20 -2.21 -9.81
C LEU A 56 14.91 -1.87 -10.56
N GLN A 57 14.37 -2.86 -11.28
CA GLN A 57 13.16 -2.72 -12.09
C GLN A 57 11.96 -2.14 -11.33
N LEU A 58 11.91 -2.30 -10.01
CA LEU A 58 10.83 -1.85 -9.14
C LEU A 58 11.07 -0.48 -8.49
N MET A 59 12.25 0.13 -8.68
CA MET A 59 12.57 1.43 -8.08
C MET A 59 11.61 2.56 -8.50
N PRO A 60 11.18 2.67 -9.78
CA PRO A 60 10.21 3.68 -10.17
C PRO A 60 8.86 3.53 -9.43
N ASP A 61 8.32 2.32 -9.33
CA ASP A 61 7.06 2.05 -8.60
C ASP A 61 7.22 2.37 -7.10
N TYR A 62 8.36 2.01 -6.50
CA TYR A 62 8.67 2.34 -5.12
C TYR A 62 8.66 3.87 -4.88
N LEU A 63 9.35 4.65 -5.72
CA LEU A 63 9.41 6.10 -5.59
C LEU A 63 8.03 6.76 -5.76
N GLN A 64 7.21 6.25 -6.67
CA GLN A 64 5.82 6.71 -6.85
C GLN A 64 4.98 6.45 -5.59
N ARG A 65 5.08 5.27 -4.98
CA ARG A 65 4.40 4.96 -3.71
C ARG A 65 4.89 5.82 -2.56
N VAL A 66 6.20 6.05 -2.45
CA VAL A 66 6.78 6.97 -1.46
C VAL A 66 6.22 8.39 -1.65
N ALA A 67 6.07 8.86 -2.89
CA ALA A 67 5.47 10.16 -3.18
C ALA A 67 4.00 10.26 -2.71
N VAL A 68 3.20 9.20 -2.94
CA VAL A 68 1.81 9.10 -2.43
C VAL A 68 1.79 9.16 -0.90
N LEU A 69 2.57 8.29 -0.23
CA LEU A 69 2.63 8.22 1.23
C LEU A 69 3.09 9.55 1.85
N ARG A 70 4.03 10.26 1.20
CA ARG A 70 4.47 11.58 1.63
C ARG A 70 3.37 12.62 1.46
N ARG A 71 2.70 12.63 0.31
CA ARG A 71 1.60 13.57 0.02
C ARG A 71 0.43 13.41 0.99
N LEU A 72 0.09 12.18 1.35
CA LEU A 72 -0.96 11.87 2.31
C LEU A 72 -0.51 12.00 3.78
N GLY A 73 0.77 12.26 4.02
CA GLY A 73 1.32 12.52 5.35
C GLY A 73 1.55 11.27 6.20
N TYR A 74 1.74 10.10 5.58
CA TYR A 74 2.16 8.86 6.26
C TYR A 74 3.63 8.89 6.64
N ILE A 75 4.45 9.50 5.78
CA ILE A 75 5.89 9.68 5.99
C ILE A 75 6.26 11.17 5.86
N GLY A 76 7.26 11.58 6.64
CA GLY A 76 7.85 12.92 6.60
C GLY A 76 9.13 13.00 5.78
N GLY A 77 9.87 14.10 5.98
CA GLY A 77 11.19 14.32 5.38
C GLY A 77 11.17 14.68 3.89
N ALA A 78 12.31 15.20 3.42
CA ALA A 78 12.53 15.60 2.03
C ALA A 78 13.23 14.53 1.18
N SER A 79 13.65 13.39 1.76
CA SER A 79 14.39 12.35 1.04
C SER A 79 13.50 11.61 0.03
N PRO A 80 13.92 11.43 -1.23
CA PRO A 80 13.12 10.71 -2.22
C PRO A 80 12.94 9.22 -1.91
N THR A 81 13.80 8.62 -1.09
CA THR A 81 13.84 7.16 -0.80
C THR A 81 13.32 6.80 0.60
N GLY A 82 12.71 7.73 1.34
CA GLY A 82 12.13 7.43 2.65
C GLY A 82 11.97 8.64 3.56
N GLY A 83 11.61 8.41 4.81
CA GLY A 83 11.49 9.45 5.83
C GLY A 83 10.84 8.96 7.11
N ASP A 84 10.71 9.87 8.08
CA ASP A 84 10.18 9.53 9.41
C ASP A 84 8.70 9.15 9.32
N VAL A 85 8.32 8.05 9.96
CA VAL A 85 6.94 7.57 9.97
C VAL A 85 6.09 8.47 10.88
N ARG A 86 5.04 9.07 10.31
CA ARG A 86 4.10 9.96 11.02
C ARG A 86 2.98 9.16 11.69
N LEU A 87 2.08 9.84 12.39
CA LEU A 87 0.94 9.20 13.08
C LEU A 87 0.08 8.34 12.14
N LYS A 88 -0.27 8.85 10.94
CA LYS A 88 -0.99 8.09 9.91
C LYS A 88 -0.24 6.82 9.51
N GLY A 89 1.09 6.92 9.33
CA GLY A 89 1.97 5.78 9.05
C GLY A 89 1.94 4.72 10.14
N ARG A 90 2.10 5.14 11.41
CA ARG A 90 2.02 4.24 12.57
C ARG A 90 0.67 3.57 12.70
N ALA A 91 -0.42 4.31 12.46
CA ALA A 91 -1.77 3.77 12.45
C ALA A 91 -1.95 2.72 11.34
N ALA A 92 -1.43 2.95 10.13
CA ALA A 92 -1.53 1.99 9.03
C ALA A 92 -0.76 0.69 9.29
N CYS A 93 0.32 0.74 10.07
CA CYS A 93 1.06 -0.47 10.46
C CYS A 93 0.23 -1.44 11.32
N GLU A 94 -0.89 -1.01 11.90
CA GLU A 94 -1.79 -1.87 12.69
C GLU A 94 -2.79 -2.64 11.81
N VAL A 95 -2.83 -2.38 10.50
CA VAL A 95 -3.80 -2.96 9.56
C VAL A 95 -3.12 -4.01 8.68
N ASN A 96 -3.65 -5.23 8.69
CA ASN A 96 -3.11 -6.36 7.93
C ASN A 96 -4.20 -7.14 7.16
N THR A 97 -5.45 -7.04 7.60
CA THR A 97 -6.56 -7.82 7.03
C THR A 97 -7.19 -7.18 5.78
N ALA A 98 -7.02 -5.85 5.63
CA ALA A 98 -7.53 -5.04 4.53
C ALA A 98 -6.45 -4.09 3.98
N ASP A 99 -6.79 -3.32 2.94
CA ASP A 99 -5.93 -2.25 2.44
C ASP A 99 -5.71 -1.21 3.54
N SER A 100 -4.45 -1.11 4.00
CA SER A 100 -4.08 -0.27 5.15
C SER A 100 -4.23 1.20 4.85
N LEU A 101 -4.02 1.64 3.60
CA LEU A 101 -4.17 3.02 3.19
C LEU A 101 -5.65 3.42 3.17
N VAL A 102 -6.49 2.57 2.58
CA VAL A 102 -7.94 2.78 2.54
C VAL A 102 -8.53 2.85 3.95
N LEU A 103 -8.26 1.85 4.80
CA LEU A 103 -8.86 1.82 6.14
C LEU A 103 -8.44 3.03 6.97
N THR A 104 -7.15 3.39 6.92
CA THR A 104 -6.67 4.53 7.69
C THR A 104 -7.24 5.86 7.19
N GLU A 105 -7.37 6.08 5.88
CA GLU A 105 -8.04 7.30 5.38
C GLU A 105 -9.50 7.36 5.84
N LEU A 106 -10.23 6.24 5.85
CA LEU A 106 -11.61 6.22 6.36
C LEU A 106 -11.71 6.55 7.86
N VAL A 107 -10.74 6.10 8.67
CA VAL A 107 -10.68 6.42 10.09
C VAL A 107 -10.33 7.89 10.30
N PHE A 108 -9.32 8.42 9.61
CA PHE A 108 -8.91 9.83 9.76
C PHE A 108 -9.93 10.84 9.21
N GLU A 109 -10.75 10.44 8.25
CA GLU A 109 -11.89 11.21 7.76
C GLU A 109 -13.16 11.03 8.63
N ASN A 110 -13.04 10.34 9.78
CA ASN A 110 -14.11 10.14 10.77
C ASN A 110 -15.39 9.52 10.17
N VAL A 111 -15.24 8.61 9.19
CA VAL A 111 -16.38 7.94 8.54
C VAL A 111 -17.10 7.01 9.51
N LEU A 112 -16.34 6.38 10.41
CA LEU A 112 -16.84 5.40 11.38
C LEU A 112 -17.37 6.04 12.67
N ASP A 113 -17.05 7.31 12.92
CA ASP A 113 -17.38 7.99 14.17
C ASP A 113 -18.89 8.25 14.30
N GLY A 114 -19.40 8.08 15.54
CA GLY A 114 -20.81 8.28 15.87
C GLY A 114 -21.74 7.32 15.14
N ARG A 115 -21.26 6.14 14.74
CA ARG A 115 -22.05 5.03 14.18
C ARG A 115 -22.21 3.94 15.22
N THR A 116 -23.28 3.17 15.10
CA THR A 116 -23.52 2.04 15.99
C THR A 116 -22.58 0.86 15.66
N PRO A 117 -22.29 -0.06 16.60
CA PRO A 117 -21.45 -1.21 16.32
C PRO A 117 -21.91 -2.05 15.10
N PRO A 118 -23.22 -2.29 14.88
CA PRO A 118 -23.70 -2.94 13.66
C PRO A 118 -23.43 -2.17 12.38
N GLU A 119 -23.56 -0.84 12.39
CA GLU A 119 -23.24 0.01 11.23
C GLU A 119 -21.75 0.02 10.92
N VAL A 120 -20.89 0.07 11.94
CA VAL A 120 -19.43 -0.01 11.76
C VAL A 120 -19.03 -1.36 11.15
N ALA A 121 -19.55 -2.47 11.70
CA ALA A 121 -19.31 -3.81 11.15
C ALA A 121 -19.80 -3.91 9.69
N ALA A 122 -20.98 -3.38 9.39
CA ALA A 122 -21.54 -3.39 8.06
C ALA A 122 -20.70 -2.59 7.05
N LEU A 123 -20.24 -1.38 7.40
CA LEU A 123 -19.37 -0.59 6.52
C LEU A 123 -18.03 -1.29 6.26
N LEU A 124 -17.40 -1.82 7.30
CA LEU A 124 -16.10 -2.47 7.19
C LEU A 124 -16.16 -3.77 6.38
N SER A 125 -17.32 -4.43 6.30
CA SER A 125 -17.53 -5.58 5.41
C SER A 125 -17.23 -5.26 3.95
N ALA A 126 -17.42 -4.00 3.54
CA ALA A 126 -17.15 -3.58 2.18
C ALA A 126 -15.67 -3.64 1.80
N LEU A 127 -14.77 -3.53 2.77
CA LEU A 127 -13.31 -3.58 2.55
C LEU A 127 -12.77 -5.01 2.51
N ILE A 128 -13.56 -5.97 3.00
CA ILE A 128 -13.17 -7.39 3.13
C ILE A 128 -13.74 -8.24 2.00
N LEU A 129 -14.91 -7.87 1.49
CA LEU A 129 -15.56 -8.60 0.43
C LEU A 129 -14.68 -8.56 -0.84
N GLN A 130 -14.33 -9.75 -1.34
CA GLN A 130 -13.51 -9.91 -2.54
C GLN A 130 -14.37 -10.12 -3.79
N GLU A 131 -15.45 -10.86 -3.65
CA GLU A 131 -16.35 -11.23 -4.72
C GLU A 131 -17.30 -10.06 -5.05
N ARG A 132 -17.58 -9.86 -6.33
CA ARG A 132 -18.65 -8.96 -6.77
C ARG A 132 -19.90 -9.80 -6.99
N PHE A 133 -21.03 -9.30 -6.50
CA PHE A 133 -22.33 -9.89 -6.77
C PHE A 133 -23.05 -8.94 -7.72
N ASP A 134 -23.43 -9.45 -8.89
CA ASP A 134 -24.11 -8.71 -9.97
C ASP A 134 -25.59 -8.47 -9.64
N SER A 135 -25.89 -8.07 -8.40
CA SER A 135 -27.20 -7.53 -8.08
C SER A 135 -27.24 -6.12 -8.66
N ASP A 136 -28.14 -5.89 -9.63
CA ASP A 136 -28.37 -4.63 -10.32
C ASP A 136 -28.56 -3.45 -9.33
N GLY A 137 -27.46 -2.85 -8.89
CA GLY A 137 -27.34 -1.52 -8.27
C GLY A 137 -28.08 -1.25 -6.96
N CYS A 138 -28.96 -2.12 -6.49
CA CYS A 138 -29.83 -1.86 -5.34
C CYS A 138 -29.58 -2.86 -4.22
N VAL A 139 -28.41 -2.75 -3.58
CA VAL A 139 -28.22 -3.34 -2.26
C VAL A 139 -29.20 -2.62 -1.31
N PRO A 140 -30.17 -3.32 -0.68
CA PRO A 140 -31.05 -2.68 0.29
C PRO A 140 -30.19 -2.11 1.42
N VAL A 141 -30.17 -0.79 1.56
CA VAL A 141 -29.37 -0.15 2.62
C VAL A 141 -30.24 -0.09 3.89
N PRO A 142 -29.83 -0.72 5.01
CA PRO A 142 -30.63 -0.80 6.22
C PRO A 142 -31.05 0.54 6.82
N THR A 143 -30.22 1.58 6.72
CA THR A 143 -30.47 2.91 7.29
C THR A 143 -29.98 4.02 6.35
N ASP A 144 -30.64 5.18 6.38
CA ASP A 144 -30.18 6.36 5.63
C ASP A 144 -28.79 6.81 6.09
N GLY A 145 -28.50 6.71 7.39
CA GLY A 145 -27.17 7.00 7.94
C GLY A 145 -26.08 6.12 7.35
N LEU A 146 -26.36 4.85 7.04
CA LEU A 146 -25.41 3.95 6.40
C LEU A 146 -25.21 4.30 4.92
N ARG A 147 -26.27 4.72 4.23
CA ARG A 147 -26.20 5.19 2.83
C ARG A 147 -25.28 6.39 2.71
N ASP A 148 -25.41 7.35 3.62
CA ASP A 148 -24.55 8.53 3.67
C ASP A 148 -23.08 8.15 3.90
N ARG A 149 -22.81 7.20 4.80
CA ARG A 149 -21.45 6.72 5.04
C ARG A 149 -20.88 5.94 3.85
N MET A 150 -21.68 5.14 3.17
CA MET A 150 -21.26 4.45 1.93
C MET A 150 -20.87 5.47 0.85
N ALA A 151 -21.65 6.53 0.67
CA ALA A 151 -21.30 7.61 -0.25
C ALA A 151 -20.01 8.34 0.16
N ALA A 152 -19.80 8.55 1.47
CA ALA A 152 -18.55 9.11 1.99
C ALA A 152 -17.34 8.22 1.70
N VAL A 153 -17.46 6.89 1.87
CA VAL A 153 -16.41 5.92 1.50
C VAL A 153 -16.06 6.05 0.02
N THR A 154 -17.07 6.04 -0.86
CA THR A 154 -16.86 6.19 -2.32
C THR A 154 -16.14 7.49 -2.66
N ARG A 155 -16.52 8.62 -2.02
CA ARG A 155 -15.86 9.92 -2.22
C ARG A 155 -14.38 9.89 -1.81
N ILE A 156 -14.08 9.33 -0.64
CA ILE A 156 -12.71 9.23 -0.13
C ILE A 156 -11.86 8.34 -1.04
N LEU A 157 -12.37 7.19 -1.45
CA LEU A 157 -11.70 6.29 -2.38
C LEU A 157 -11.46 6.94 -3.75
N THR A 158 -12.39 7.75 -4.23
CA THR A 158 -12.23 8.49 -5.50
C THR A 158 -11.09 9.51 -5.39
N ALA A 159 -11.05 10.27 -4.29
CA ALA A 159 -9.97 11.21 -4.03
C ALA A 159 -8.62 10.50 -3.89
N LEU A 160 -8.57 9.36 -3.17
CA LEU A 160 -7.37 8.55 -2.99
C LEU A 160 -6.87 7.97 -4.33
N GLY A 161 -7.77 7.45 -5.16
CA GLY A 161 -7.47 7.01 -6.52
C GLY A 161 -6.88 8.13 -7.38
N GLY A 162 -7.41 9.35 -7.26
CA GLY A 162 -6.87 10.55 -7.92
C GLY A 162 -5.45 10.87 -7.47
N VAL A 163 -5.18 10.85 -6.15
CA VAL A 163 -3.83 11.08 -5.61
C VAL A 163 -2.82 10.05 -6.11
N GLN A 164 -3.22 8.77 -6.21
CA GLN A 164 -2.37 7.71 -6.74
C GLN A 164 -2.09 7.90 -8.24
N ALA A 165 -3.12 8.23 -9.03
CA ALA A 165 -2.97 8.48 -10.46
C ALA A 165 -2.08 9.71 -10.74
N GLU A 166 -2.23 10.79 -9.97
CA GLU A 166 -1.39 11.99 -10.08
C GLU A 166 0.09 11.72 -9.73
N ALA A 167 0.37 10.71 -8.90
CA ALA A 167 1.73 10.26 -8.60
C ALA A 167 2.32 9.34 -9.70
N GLY A 168 1.56 9.03 -10.75
CA GLY A 168 1.99 8.21 -11.88
C GLY A 168 1.81 6.70 -11.68
N LEU A 169 1.09 6.26 -10.63
CA LEU A 169 0.75 4.85 -10.46
C LEU A 169 -0.28 4.43 -11.52
N PRO A 170 -0.21 3.18 -12.04
CA PRO A 170 -1.13 2.67 -13.05
C PRO A 170 -2.50 2.30 -12.45
N VAL A 171 -3.19 3.30 -11.90
CA VAL A 171 -4.47 3.13 -11.19
C VAL A 171 -5.53 3.96 -11.90
N ALA A 172 -6.59 3.30 -12.38
CA ALA A 172 -7.79 4.00 -12.85
C ALA A 172 -8.69 4.31 -11.64
N PRO A 173 -8.99 5.59 -11.31
CA PRO A 173 -9.70 5.94 -10.07
C PRO A 173 -11.04 5.22 -9.89
N ASN A 174 -11.83 5.09 -10.97
CA ASN A 174 -13.11 4.40 -10.93
C ASN A 174 -12.97 2.89 -10.71
N GLU A 175 -11.89 2.28 -11.19
CA GLU A 175 -11.61 0.85 -10.98
C GLU A 175 -11.11 0.61 -9.56
N PHE A 176 -10.24 1.49 -9.07
CA PHE A 176 -9.76 1.48 -7.69
C PHE A 176 -10.90 1.48 -6.68
N VAL A 177 -11.89 2.37 -6.85
CA VAL A 177 -13.08 2.42 -5.97
C VAL A 177 -13.83 1.09 -5.98
N ARG A 178 -14.07 0.51 -7.16
CA ARG A 178 -14.81 -0.76 -7.30
C ARG A 178 -14.07 -1.95 -6.71
N GLU A 179 -12.75 -1.92 -6.71
CA GLU A 179 -11.94 -2.97 -6.10
C GLU A 179 -11.79 -2.79 -4.59
N ALA A 180 -11.57 -1.56 -4.13
CA ALA A 180 -11.31 -1.25 -2.73
C ALA A 180 -12.56 -1.38 -1.82
N ALA A 181 -13.76 -1.15 -2.35
CA ALA A 181 -15.00 -1.29 -1.58
C ALA A 181 -16.12 -1.97 -2.37
N LYS A 182 -16.62 -3.08 -1.83
CA LYS A 182 -17.71 -3.88 -2.40
C LYS A 182 -18.86 -3.98 -1.38
N PHE A 183 -19.94 -3.25 -1.61
CA PHE A 183 -21.02 -3.10 -0.62
C PHE A 183 -22.04 -4.24 -0.57
N GLY A 184 -21.85 -5.33 -1.33
CA GLY A 184 -22.86 -6.38 -1.52
C GLY A 184 -23.31 -7.09 -0.23
N LEU A 185 -22.45 -7.19 0.78
CA LEU A 185 -22.77 -7.85 2.05
C LEU A 185 -23.17 -6.91 3.20
N VAL A 186 -23.19 -5.60 2.95
CA VAL A 186 -23.55 -4.59 3.96
C VAL A 186 -24.88 -4.90 4.69
N PRO A 187 -26.00 -5.20 4.01
CA PRO A 187 -27.26 -5.51 4.69
C PRO A 187 -27.20 -6.79 5.52
N ALA A 188 -26.59 -7.85 4.98
CA ALA A 188 -26.46 -9.12 5.67
C ALA A 188 -25.62 -8.98 6.96
N VAL A 189 -24.50 -8.26 6.88
CA VAL A 189 -23.61 -8.03 8.04
C VAL A 189 -24.27 -7.12 9.06
N HIS A 190 -24.99 -6.08 8.65
CA HIS A 190 -25.76 -5.24 9.56
C HIS A 190 -26.80 -6.05 10.34
N ALA A 191 -27.61 -6.86 9.63
CA ALA A 191 -28.61 -7.72 10.25
C ALA A 191 -27.97 -8.77 11.18
N TRP A 192 -26.84 -9.35 10.78
CA TRP A 192 -26.08 -10.28 11.60
C TRP A 192 -25.57 -9.64 12.89
N ALA A 193 -24.93 -8.48 12.80
CA ALA A 193 -24.44 -7.74 13.96
C ALA A 193 -25.58 -7.25 14.87
N SER A 194 -26.79 -7.11 14.32
CA SER A 194 -28.02 -6.78 15.06
C SER A 194 -28.72 -8.00 15.69
N GLY A 195 -28.18 -9.22 15.52
CA GLY A 195 -28.69 -10.44 16.15
C GLY A 195 -29.63 -11.30 15.29
N ALA A 196 -29.81 -11.00 14.00
CA ALA A 196 -30.67 -11.81 13.12
C ALA A 196 -30.10 -13.24 12.91
N PRO A 197 -30.92 -14.29 12.84
CA PRO A 197 -30.42 -15.65 12.64
C PRO A 197 -29.78 -15.82 11.26
N PHE A 198 -28.86 -16.79 11.13
CA PHE A 198 -28.06 -16.97 9.91
C PHE A 198 -28.93 -17.20 8.65
N ARG A 199 -30.01 -17.97 8.79
CA ARG A 199 -30.98 -18.20 7.71
C ARG A 199 -31.53 -16.90 7.12
N ASP A 200 -31.85 -15.93 7.97
CA ASP A 200 -32.51 -14.70 7.54
C ASP A 200 -31.50 -13.79 6.81
N ILE A 201 -30.23 -13.76 7.24
CA ILE A 201 -29.21 -12.97 6.53
C ILE A 201 -28.84 -13.58 5.17
N CYS A 202 -28.88 -14.90 5.02
CA CYS A 202 -28.65 -15.56 3.73
C CYS A 202 -29.76 -15.23 2.72
N ALA A 203 -30.98 -14.94 3.18
CA ALA A 203 -32.08 -14.53 2.33
C ALA A 203 -32.01 -13.04 1.90
N LEU A 204 -31.17 -12.23 2.54
CA LEU A 204 -31.04 -10.78 2.24
C LEU A 204 -30.11 -10.47 1.07
N VAL A 205 -29.21 -11.39 0.74
CA VAL A 205 -28.14 -11.17 -0.24
C VAL A 205 -28.03 -12.37 -1.17
N ASP A 206 -27.80 -12.10 -2.45
CA ASP A 206 -27.52 -13.15 -3.45
C ASP A 206 -26.04 -13.51 -3.42
N ALA A 207 -25.61 -14.13 -2.33
CA ALA A 207 -24.23 -14.55 -2.10
C ALA A 207 -24.20 -15.96 -1.51
N PRO A 208 -23.27 -16.84 -1.94
CA PRO A 208 -23.10 -18.15 -1.30
C PRO A 208 -22.82 -18.01 0.19
N GLU A 209 -23.39 -18.90 1.00
CA GLU A 209 -23.28 -18.85 2.46
C GLU A 209 -21.82 -18.93 2.92
N GLY A 210 -21.00 -19.70 2.20
CA GLY A 210 -19.56 -19.78 2.45
C GLY A 210 -18.83 -18.45 2.28
N THR A 211 -19.30 -17.57 1.39
CA THR A 211 -18.75 -16.22 1.22
C THR A 211 -19.15 -15.32 2.37
N ILE A 212 -20.40 -15.42 2.85
CA ILE A 212 -20.87 -14.69 4.04
C ILE A 212 -20.03 -15.09 5.27
N VAL A 213 -19.89 -16.41 5.53
CA VAL A 213 -19.11 -16.93 6.67
C VAL A 213 -17.65 -16.47 6.63
N ARG A 214 -17.00 -16.55 5.46
CA ARG A 214 -15.61 -16.11 5.27
C ARG A 214 -15.46 -14.61 5.48
N CYS A 215 -16.41 -13.82 4.99
CA CYS A 215 -16.43 -12.37 5.16
C CYS A 215 -16.56 -11.99 6.64
N VAL A 216 -17.50 -12.58 7.38
CA VAL A 216 -17.72 -12.26 8.79
C VAL A 216 -16.52 -12.69 9.66
N ASN A 217 -15.91 -13.85 9.37
CA ASN A 217 -14.70 -14.29 10.08
C ASN A 217 -13.53 -13.31 9.89
N ARG A 218 -13.27 -12.87 8.64
CA ARG A 218 -12.25 -11.85 8.36
C ARG A 218 -12.59 -10.49 8.95
N LEU A 219 -13.86 -10.11 8.92
CA LEU A 219 -14.35 -8.85 9.51
C LEU A 219 -14.09 -8.78 11.02
N ALA A 220 -14.20 -9.91 11.73
CA ALA A 220 -13.93 -9.96 13.17
C ALA A 220 -12.47 -9.68 13.52
N GLU A 221 -11.54 -9.98 12.61
CA GLU A 221 -10.14 -9.60 12.72
C GLU A 221 -9.94 -8.13 12.33
N LEU A 222 -10.56 -7.67 11.24
CA LEU A 222 -10.51 -6.26 10.84
C LEU A 222 -11.03 -5.31 11.94
N LEU A 223 -12.12 -5.66 12.63
CA LEU A 223 -12.64 -4.88 13.77
C LEU A 223 -11.63 -4.81 14.93
N ARG A 224 -10.85 -5.87 15.16
CA ARG A 224 -9.76 -5.87 16.15
C ARG A 224 -8.65 -4.92 15.73
N GLU A 225 -8.26 -4.94 14.45
CA GLU A 225 -7.28 -4.03 13.86
C GLU A 225 -7.74 -2.57 13.94
N VAL A 226 -9.01 -2.27 13.63
CA VAL A 226 -9.60 -0.93 13.79
C VAL A 226 -9.52 -0.45 15.24
N GLY A 227 -9.76 -1.34 16.20
CA GLY A 227 -9.56 -1.03 17.62
C GLY A 227 -8.10 -0.67 17.95
N ASN A 228 -7.11 -1.31 17.31
CA ASN A 228 -5.69 -0.94 17.46
C ASN A 228 -5.39 0.42 16.84
N VAL A 229 -5.86 0.65 15.61
CA VAL A 229 -5.74 1.93 14.89
C VAL A 229 -6.32 3.08 15.73
N ALA A 230 -7.54 2.90 16.25
CA ALA A 230 -8.22 3.88 17.08
C ALA A 230 -7.43 4.21 18.36
N ARG A 231 -6.82 3.19 19.00
CA ARG A 231 -5.91 3.38 20.15
C ARG A 231 -4.65 4.17 19.79
N VAL A 232 -4.05 3.93 18.63
CA VAL A 232 -2.88 4.68 18.16
C VAL A 232 -3.21 6.16 17.94
N ILE A 233 -4.42 6.46 17.44
CA ILE A 233 -4.89 7.83 17.18
C ILE A 233 -5.41 8.51 18.46
N GLY A 234 -5.77 7.74 19.48
CA GLY A 234 -6.36 8.24 20.73
C GLY A 234 -7.89 8.38 20.70
N ASN A 235 -8.56 7.72 19.76
CA ASN A 235 -10.03 7.69 19.67
C ASN A 235 -10.58 6.49 20.47
N GLY A 236 -10.83 6.70 21.76
CA GLY A 236 -11.35 5.66 22.65
C GLY A 236 -12.75 5.16 22.28
N ALA A 237 -13.64 6.08 21.87
CA ALA A 237 -15.01 5.74 21.50
C ALA A 237 -15.07 4.81 20.28
N LEU A 238 -14.24 5.06 19.26
CA LEU A 238 -14.14 4.17 18.11
C LEU A 238 -13.54 2.81 18.51
N ALA A 239 -12.56 2.78 19.41
CA ALA A 239 -11.97 1.53 19.89
C ALA A 239 -12.99 0.65 20.63
N GLU A 240 -13.84 1.26 21.47
CA GLU A 240 -14.94 0.59 22.17
C GLU A 240 -15.99 0.09 21.17
N THR A 241 -16.44 0.95 20.25
CA THR A 241 -17.43 0.60 19.22
C THR A 241 -16.94 -0.58 18.35
N ALA A 242 -15.66 -0.59 17.97
CA ALA A 242 -15.06 -1.68 17.20
C ALA A 242 -14.97 -2.98 18.01
N ALA A 243 -14.66 -2.89 19.31
CA ALA A 243 -14.63 -4.05 20.20
C ALA A 243 -16.03 -4.66 20.38
N GLU A 244 -17.05 -3.82 20.61
CA GLU A 244 -18.45 -4.24 20.71
C GLU A 244 -18.94 -4.87 19.40
N GLY A 245 -18.64 -4.25 18.26
CA GLY A 245 -18.99 -4.80 16.94
C GLY A 245 -18.35 -6.16 16.71
N GLY A 246 -17.08 -6.31 17.10
CA GLY A 246 -16.36 -7.58 17.02
C GLY A 246 -16.94 -8.66 17.94
N GLY A 247 -17.49 -8.29 19.11
CA GLY A 247 -18.23 -9.18 19.98
C GLY A 247 -19.57 -9.61 19.39
N GLY A 248 -20.34 -8.65 18.85
CA GLY A 248 -21.68 -8.87 18.32
C GLY A 248 -21.73 -9.81 17.11
N ILE A 249 -20.69 -9.82 16.27
CA ILE A 249 -20.62 -10.72 15.11
C ILE A 249 -20.09 -12.12 15.42
N ARG A 250 -19.41 -12.31 16.57
CA ARG A 250 -18.80 -13.58 16.99
C ARG A 250 -19.81 -14.52 17.65
N ARG A 251 -20.69 -15.13 16.85
CA ARG A 251 -21.73 -16.05 17.37
C ARG A 251 -22.09 -17.19 16.42
N ASP A 252 -22.76 -18.20 16.99
CA ASP A 252 -23.42 -19.32 16.31
C ASP A 252 -22.56 -20.02 15.24
N ILE A 253 -23.20 -20.40 14.12
CA ILE A 253 -22.65 -21.25 13.06
C ILE A 253 -21.40 -20.67 12.38
N ILE A 254 -21.25 -19.33 12.34
CA ILE A 254 -20.12 -18.67 11.68
C ILE A 254 -18.80 -18.91 12.43
N PHE A 255 -18.88 -19.07 13.76
CA PHE A 255 -17.73 -19.28 14.66
C PHE A 255 -17.77 -20.65 15.35
N ALA A 256 -18.46 -21.62 14.75
CA ALA A 256 -18.46 -22.99 15.25
C ALA A 256 -17.05 -23.59 15.23
N ALA A 257 -16.72 -24.40 16.24
CA ALA A 257 -15.41 -25.05 16.34
C ALA A 257 -15.15 -25.95 15.13
N SER A 258 -13.90 -25.93 14.65
CA SER A 258 -13.46 -26.85 13.59
C SER A 258 -13.59 -28.29 14.05
N LEU A 259 -14.07 -29.16 13.15
CA LEU A 259 -14.16 -30.60 13.40
C LEU A 259 -12.79 -31.28 13.56
N TYR A 260 -11.70 -30.60 13.20
CA TYR A 260 -10.33 -31.13 13.22
C TYR A 260 -9.51 -30.71 14.45
N VAL A 261 -10.03 -29.79 15.27
CA VAL A 261 -9.33 -29.28 16.45
C VAL A 261 -10.20 -29.59 17.65
N LYS A 262 -9.89 -30.71 18.32
CA LYS A 262 -10.39 -31.03 19.66
C LYS A 262 -9.51 -30.38 20.72
#